data_AF-A0ABD0QYN9-F1
#
_entry.id   AF-A0ABD0QYN9-F1
#
_cell.length_a   1.000
_cell.length_b   1.000
_cell.length_c   1.000
_cell.angle_alpha   90.00
_cell.angle_beta   90.00
_cell.angle_gamma   90.00
#
_symmetry.space_group_name_H-M   'P 1'
#
loop_
_entity.id
_entity.type
_entity.pdbx_description
1 polymer ?
#
loop_
_entity_poly.entity_id
_entity_poly.type
_entity_poly.pdbx_seq_one_letter_code
_entity_poly.pdbx_strand_id
1 'polypeptide(L)' 'KRGFTVIVDMRGSKWDLIKPLLKTLQESFPAEICVALIIKPDNFWQKQKTNFGSAKFTFE' A
#
# COMPACT_ATOMS: atom_id res chain seq x y z
N LYS A 1 15.24 -19.30 7.67
CA LYS A 1 15.58 -17.90 8.03
C LYS A 1 14.37 -17.24 8.67
N ARG A 2 14.57 -16.31 9.61
CA ARG A 2 13.48 -15.47 10.12
C ARG A 2 13.46 -14.21 9.26
N GLY A 3 12.40 -14.04 8.49
CA GLY A 3 12.19 -12.80 7.73
C GLY A 3 11.85 -11.63 8.66
N PHE A 4 11.58 -10.47 8.07
CA PHE A 4 11.26 -9.24 8.80
C PHE A 4 9.91 -8.66 8.39
N THR A 5 9.38 -7.81 9.27
CA THR A 5 8.17 -7.03 9.04
C THR A 5 8.57 -5.60 8.72
N VAL A 6 7.96 -5.01 7.69
CA VAL A 6 8.16 -3.61 7.34
C VAL A 6 6.92 -2.82 7.73
N ILE A 7 7.11 -1.72 8.45
CA ILE A 7 6.07 -0.72 8.72
C ILE A 7 6.43 0.54 7.95
N VAL A 8 5.59 0.92 7.00
CA VAL A 8 5.75 2.14 6.21
C VAL A 8 4.76 3.17 6.71
N ASP A 9 5.27 4.22 7.35
CA ASP A 9 4.45 5.37 7.74
C ASP A 9 4.33 6.36 6.58
N MET A 10 3.13 6.41 5.99
CA MET A 10 2.83 7.31 4.88
C MET A 10 1.92 8.48 5.30
N ARG A 11 1.72 8.72 6.61
CA ARG A 11 0.98 9.91 7.08
C ARG A 11 1.66 11.20 6.59
N GLY A 12 0.88 12.17 6.15
CA GLY A 12 1.40 13.41 5.54
C GLY A 12 2.09 13.26 4.18
N SER A 13 2.22 12.04 3.66
CA SER A 13 2.89 11.75 2.38
C SER A 13 1.89 11.46 1.26
N LYS A 14 2.27 11.75 0.02
CA LYS A 14 1.44 11.42 -1.13
C LYS A 14 1.52 9.92 -1.46
N TRP A 15 0.39 9.33 -1.89
CA TRP A 15 0.30 7.89 -2.18
C TRP A 15 1.13 7.44 -3.39
N ASP A 16 1.38 8.33 -4.35
CA ASP A 16 2.23 8.07 -5.51
C ASP A 16 3.65 7.63 -5.13
N LEU A 17 4.16 8.05 -3.97
CA LEU A 17 5.49 7.66 -3.47
C LEU A 17 5.57 6.20 -2.97
N ILE A 18 4.45 5.55 -2.65
CA ILE A 18 4.48 4.19 -2.06
C ILE A 18 4.84 3.12 -3.10
N LYS A 19 4.38 3.29 -4.34
CA LYS A 19 4.57 2.29 -5.41
C LYS A 19 6.04 1.99 -5.68
N PRO A 20 6.91 3.00 -5.93
CA PRO A 20 8.33 2.73 -6.14
C PRO A 20 8.99 2.13 -4.89
N LEU A 21 8.62 2.59 -3.68
CA LEU A 21 9.15 2.04 -2.44
C LEU A 21 8.86 0.54 -2.27
N LEU A 22 7.60 0.13 -2.49
CA LEU A 22 7.21 -1.28 -2.41
C LEU A 22 7.95 -2.13 -3.46
N LYS A 23 8.15 -1.60 -4.67
CA LYS A 23 8.92 -2.25 -5.73
C LYS A 23 10.37 -2.47 -5.30
N THR A 24 11.03 -1.43 -4.78
CA THR A 24 12.42 -1.52 -4.29
C THR A 24 12.54 -2.53 -3.15
N LEU A 25 11.59 -2.55 -2.22
CA LEU A 25 11.58 -3.53 -1.12
C LEU A 25 11.47 -4.97 -1.63
N GLN A 26 10.59 -5.22 -2.61
CA GLN A 26 10.43 -6.53 -3.24
C GLN A 26 11.69 -6.98 -3.99
N GLU A 27 12.34 -6.07 -4.73
CA GLU A 27 13.54 -6.36 -5.51
C GLU A 27 14.78 -6.56 -4.63
N SER A 28 14.88 -5.81 -3.53
CA SER A 28 16.07 -5.84 -2.65
C SER A 28 16.04 -7.00 -1.64
N PHE A 29 14.84 -7.43 -1.23
CA PHE A 29 14.66 -8.42 -0.16
C PHE A 29 13.69 -9.54 -0.55
N PRO A 30 13.97 -10.28 -1.64
CA PRO A 30 13.09 -11.34 -2.10
C PRO A 30 12.93 -12.43 -1.03
N ALA A 31 11.68 -12.77 -0.72
CA ALA A 31 11.31 -13.78 0.27
C ALA A 31 11.78 -13.54 1.73
N GLU A 32 12.33 -12.37 2.04
CA GLU A 32 12.74 -12.01 3.40
C GLU A 32 11.70 -11.12 4.10
N ILE A 33 10.80 -10.45 3.36
CA ILE A 33 9.69 -9.67 3.92
C ILE A 33 8.50 -10.58 4.15
N CYS A 34 8.15 -10.84 5.41
CA CYS A 34 6.99 -11.67 5.76
C CYS A 34 5.68 -10.87 5.74
N VAL A 35 5.73 -9.61 6.17
CA VAL A 35 4.57 -8.74 6.31
C VAL A 35 4.98 -7.29 6.00
N ALA A 36 4.16 -6.59 5.22
CA ALA A 36 4.27 -5.15 5.00
C ALA A 36 3.00 -4.45 5.51
N LEU A 37 3.15 -3.54 6.47
CA LEU A 37 2.07 -2.73 7.03
C LEU A 37 2.25 -1.29 6.57
N ILE A 38 1.20 -0.69 6.01
CA ILE A 38 1.23 0.69 5.53
C ILE A 38 0.28 1.52 6.39
N ILE A 39 0.84 2.49 7.11
CA ILE A 39 0.06 3.49 7.83
C ILE A 39 -0.28 4.59 6.83
N LYS A 40 -1.56 4.80 6.62
CA LYS A 40 -2.10 5.43 5.42
C LYS A 40 -2.11 6.97 5.53
N PRO A 41 -1.90 7.74 4.43
CA PRO A 41 -2.13 9.19 4.43
C PRO A 41 -3.61 9.52 4.48
N ASP A 42 -3.99 10.67 5.03
CA ASP A 42 -5.38 11.13 5.01
C ASP A 42 -5.97 11.05 3.59
N ASN A 43 -7.25 10.66 3.48
CA ASN A 43 -8.05 10.66 2.25
C ASN A 43 -8.03 9.43 1.28
N PHE A 44 -7.44 8.23 1.58
CA PHE A 44 -7.81 7.02 0.74
C PHE A 44 -9.31 6.82 0.90
N TRP A 45 -9.71 6.61 2.17
CA TRP A 45 -10.99 6.01 2.47
C TRP A 45 -12.10 6.98 2.07
N GLN A 46 -11.77 8.27 2.01
CA GLN A 46 -12.64 9.32 1.50
C GLN A 46 -12.84 9.22 -0.03
N LYS A 47 -11.82 8.89 -0.83
CA LYS A 47 -11.98 8.66 -2.28
C LYS A 47 -12.73 7.37 -2.63
N GLN A 48 -12.74 6.37 -1.74
CA GLN A 48 -13.50 5.12 -1.95
C GLN A 48 -14.91 5.14 -1.35
N LYS A 49 -15.21 6.01 -0.37
CA LYS A 49 -16.57 6.15 0.19
C LYS A 49 -17.57 6.81 -0.77
N THR A 50 -17.11 7.45 -1.84
CA THR A 50 -17.99 8.13 -2.82
C THR A 50 -18.61 7.25 -3.89
N ASN A 51 -18.40 5.92 -3.90
CA ASN A 51 -19.02 5.07 -4.95
C ASN A 51 -19.48 3.67 -4.46
N PHE A 52 -20.00 3.58 -3.22
CA PHE A 52 -20.62 2.34 -2.74
C PHE A 52 -22.01 2.06 -3.36
N GLY A 53 -22.53 3.00 -4.17
CA GLY A 53 -23.75 2.82 -4.95
C GLY A 53 -23.47 2.27 -6.35
N SER A 54 -23.78 0.99 -6.55
CA SER A 54 -24.18 0.36 -7.82
C SER A 54 -23.22 0.33 -9.02
N ALA A 55 -21.90 0.29 -8.86
CA ALA A 55 -21.01 -0.02 -9.99
C ALA A 55 -20.47 -1.45 -9.91
N LYS A 56 -20.90 -2.31 -10.84
CA LYS A 56 -20.29 -3.63 -11.09
C LYS A 56 -18.81 -3.40 -11.43
N PHE A 57 -17.90 -3.96 -10.64
CA PHE A 57 -16.47 -3.89 -10.90
C PHE A 57 -16.15 -4.71 -12.16
N THR A 58 -15.79 -4.06 -13.25
CA THR A 58 -14.95 -4.63 -14.31
C THR A 58 -13.57 -4.03 -14.19
N PHE A 59 -12.58 -4.89 -14.02
CA PHE A 59 -11.17 -4.55 -14.05
C PHE A 59 -10.70 -4.67 -15.51
N GLU A 60 -10.35 -3.54 -16.12
CA GLU A 60 -9.42 -3.47 -17.27
C GLU A 60 -8.03 -3.10 -16.77
#